data_AF-A0A2U9BLX9-F1
#
_entry.id   AF-A0A2U9BLX9-F1
#
_cell.length_a   1.000
_cell.length_b   1.000
_cell.length_c   1.000
_cell.angle_alpha   90.00
_cell.angle_beta   90.00
_cell.angle_gamma   90.00
#
_symmetry.space_group_name_H-M   'P 1'
#
loop_
_entity.id
_entity.type
_entity.pdbx_description
1 polymer ?
#
loop_
_entity_poly.entity_id
_entity_poly.type
_entity_poly.pdbx_seq_one_letter_code
_entity_poly.pdbx_strand_id
1 'polypeptide(L)'
;MAPKSKSKKAGKGKGKSPAVVDGHSTEEMSKDQLEQHIVRLREELEREREERSYFQLETNKIQGLWEVSRVELEREKDKLRVGQREREEAEERHRVEISVYKQKLKHVLSEQHQNVSELKMDAAAAASLLQRQNTESELGLRTDTQGLQADGREKRLRDDNCIEELTLKHQVELMELTNDFDRRVRGLEVKHHKKMQVMMEAEGRKRRSEVNELEDRMNRRVASLMEEHARALRGAEEYHCGVQSKILTDQKVLEEEAAEVQKQLLRADHQLSVAQQENRRLRESLQENQQKLPELRLQLQDYNRARAQMVTSRARVKVVEEELRDLTVEHELLLQAFEKVQQERDELLRRQMDAILDLQQKSGLKELLLERKLAALTQTVEKKEAQLCAVLSTAADQEAGCSAANKLQEILVSKQNTIGSLQQDLARECQEYDQLLTTCAERLSARGVPLYDFPFRTSQQILNAPPAKN
;
A
#
# COMPACT_ATOMS: atom_id res chain seq x y z
N MET A 1 -167.42 107.53 83.97
CA MET A 1 -167.69 108.79 84.67
C MET A 1 -169.13 109.23 84.40
N ALA A 2 -169.92 109.40 85.47
CA ALA A 2 -171.08 110.31 85.50
C ALA A 2 -170.57 111.75 85.81
N PRO A 3 -171.37 112.84 85.72
CA PRO A 3 -172.48 113.17 86.66
C PRO A 3 -173.73 113.75 85.95
N LYS A 4 -174.99 113.55 86.38
CA LYS A 4 -175.80 114.03 87.54
C LYS A 4 -176.24 115.53 87.54
N SER A 5 -177.58 115.69 87.51
CA SER A 5 -178.44 116.65 88.29
C SER A 5 -178.60 118.09 87.75
N LYS A 6 -179.69 118.89 87.95
CA LYS A 6 -180.92 118.83 88.77
C LYS A 6 -181.84 120.06 88.50
N SER A 7 -183.13 119.96 88.87
CA SER A 7 -184.06 121.03 89.39
C SER A 7 -184.75 121.98 88.38
N LYS A 8 -185.96 122.58 88.55
CA LYS A 8 -187.12 122.62 89.50
C LYS A 8 -188.19 123.54 88.80
N LYS A 9 -189.49 123.24 88.68
CA LYS A 9 -190.69 123.46 89.56
C LYS A 9 -191.38 124.86 89.56
N ALA A 10 -192.74 124.85 89.46
CA ALA A 10 -193.79 125.84 89.86
C ALA A 10 -194.18 126.99 88.87
N GLY A 11 -195.40 127.53 88.73
CA GLY A 11 -196.73 127.31 89.34
C GLY A 11 -197.78 128.41 88.93
N LYS A 12 -199.07 128.04 88.81
CA LYS A 12 -200.38 128.71 89.13
C LYS A 12 -200.58 130.26 89.18
N GLY A 13 -201.67 130.79 88.58
CA GLY A 13 -202.56 131.82 89.24
C GLY A 13 -203.22 132.98 88.44
N LYS A 14 -204.56 132.92 88.27
CA LYS A 14 -205.67 133.94 88.40
C LYS A 14 -205.50 135.47 88.17
N GLY A 15 -206.50 136.11 87.52
CA GLY A 15 -206.90 137.52 87.76
C GLY A 15 -207.87 138.14 86.72
N LYS A 16 -208.95 138.80 87.16
CA LYS A 16 -210.05 139.45 86.40
C LYS A 16 -209.86 140.99 86.36
N SER A 17 -210.55 141.67 85.41
CA SER A 17 -211.07 143.08 85.39
C SER A 17 -210.53 143.99 84.25
N PRO A 18 -211.15 145.17 83.94
CA PRO A 18 -212.42 145.38 83.23
C PRO A 18 -212.31 146.33 82.00
N ALA A 19 -213.43 146.56 81.29
CA ALA A 19 -213.57 147.26 80.00
C ALA A 19 -213.58 148.81 80.06
N VAL A 20 -213.17 149.48 78.97
CA VAL A 20 -213.52 150.87 78.57
C VAL A 20 -213.44 151.01 77.03
N VAL A 21 -214.43 151.63 76.39
CA VAL A 21 -214.46 152.04 74.96
C VAL A 21 -215.06 153.46 74.84
N ASP A 22 -214.34 154.33 74.11
CA ASP A 22 -214.71 155.56 73.39
C ASP A 22 -215.69 156.58 74.01
N GLY A 23 -215.25 157.19 75.10
CA GLY A 23 -214.82 158.60 75.06
C GLY A 23 -215.83 159.74 74.87
N HIS A 24 -217.03 159.56 74.33
CA HIS A 24 -218.01 160.66 74.19
C HIS A 24 -219.45 160.19 74.45
N SER A 25 -220.13 160.89 75.37
CA SER A 25 -221.55 160.66 75.70
C SER A 25 -222.40 160.92 74.46
N THR A 26 -223.11 159.89 74.00
CA THR A 26 -224.01 159.94 72.84
C THR A 26 -225.26 160.78 73.08
N GLU A 27 -225.36 161.49 74.20
CA GLU A 27 -226.55 162.29 74.51
C GLU A 27 -226.55 163.69 73.86
N GLU A 28 -225.53 164.09 73.08
CA GLU A 28 -225.45 165.46 72.51
C GLU A 28 -225.08 165.62 70.99
N MET A 29 -224.95 164.58 70.16
CA MET A 29 -224.46 164.72 68.76
C MET A 29 -225.55 164.60 67.66
N SER A 30 -225.45 165.42 66.60
CA SER A 30 -226.48 165.57 65.54
C SER A 30 -226.32 164.61 64.34
N LYS A 31 -227.43 164.31 63.63
CA LYS A 31 -227.56 163.28 62.60
C LYS A 31 -226.52 163.32 61.47
N ASP A 32 -226.15 164.50 60.98
CA ASP A 32 -225.23 164.65 59.84
C ASP A 32 -223.79 164.21 60.17
N GLN A 33 -223.40 164.25 61.45
CA GLN A 33 -222.08 163.79 61.91
C GLN A 33 -221.99 162.26 61.97
N LEU A 34 -223.11 161.57 62.15
CA LEU A 34 -223.18 160.11 62.14
C LEU A 34 -223.03 159.54 60.73
N GLU A 35 -223.61 160.19 59.71
CA GLU A 35 -223.57 159.70 58.33
C GLU A 35 -222.15 159.75 57.72
N GLN A 36 -221.38 160.82 58.00
CA GLN A 36 -219.98 160.91 57.55
C GLN A 36 -219.07 159.87 58.23
N HIS A 37 -219.37 159.52 59.48
CA HIS A 37 -218.63 158.48 60.21
C HIS A 37 -218.88 157.09 59.61
N ILE A 38 -220.08 156.82 59.11
CA ILE A 38 -220.42 155.56 58.43
C ILE A 38 -219.63 155.39 57.11
N VAL A 39 -219.46 156.45 56.32
CA VAL A 39 -218.71 156.39 55.05
C VAL A 39 -217.22 156.09 55.31
N ARG A 40 -216.60 156.79 56.28
CA ARG A 40 -215.20 156.52 56.66
C ARG A 40 -214.99 155.08 57.12
N LEU A 41 -215.87 154.55 57.97
CA LEU A 41 -215.81 153.16 58.43
C LEU A 41 -215.96 152.15 57.29
N ARG A 42 -216.73 152.46 56.24
CA ARG A 42 -216.87 151.58 55.06
C ARG A 42 -215.62 151.57 54.19
N GLU A 43 -215.02 152.74 53.95
CA GLU A 43 -213.75 152.84 53.22
C GLU A 43 -212.60 152.16 53.99
N GLU A 44 -212.56 152.34 55.32
CA GLU A 44 -211.61 151.64 56.20
C GLU A 44 -211.80 150.12 56.15
N LEU A 45 -213.05 149.64 56.14
CA LEU A 45 -213.37 148.21 56.01
C LEU A 45 -212.94 147.64 54.64
N GLU A 46 -213.13 148.38 53.55
CA GLU A 46 -212.69 147.94 52.22
C GLU A 46 -211.16 147.91 52.10
N ARG A 47 -210.44 148.93 52.60
CA ARG A 47 -208.97 148.89 52.67
C ARG A 47 -208.47 147.72 53.50
N GLU A 48 -209.04 147.49 54.68
CA GLU A 48 -208.69 146.32 55.51
C GLU A 48 -208.93 144.99 54.78
N ARG A 49 -209.98 144.89 53.96
CA ARG A 49 -210.25 143.67 53.16
C ARG A 49 -209.23 143.49 52.05
N GLU A 50 -208.88 144.55 51.33
CA GLU A 50 -207.85 144.52 50.29
C GLU A 50 -206.49 144.17 50.88
N GLU A 51 -206.12 144.78 52.01
CA GLU A 51 -204.90 144.47 52.75
C GLU A 51 -204.87 143.02 53.22
N ARG A 52 -205.96 142.51 53.82
CA ARG A 52 -206.04 141.09 54.18
C ARG A 52 -205.87 140.19 52.97
N SER A 53 -206.54 140.49 51.86
CA SER A 53 -206.41 139.72 50.61
C SER A 53 -204.98 139.73 50.09
N TYR A 54 -204.32 140.89 50.08
CA TYR A 54 -202.92 141.05 49.70
C TYR A 54 -201.99 140.26 50.62
N PHE A 55 -202.11 140.41 51.95
CA PHE A 55 -201.29 139.67 52.92
C PHE A 55 -201.52 138.16 52.82
N GLN A 56 -202.72 137.71 52.48
CA GLN A 56 -203.02 136.30 52.33
C GLN A 56 -202.42 135.72 51.03
N LEU A 57 -202.43 136.49 49.94
CA LEU A 57 -201.69 136.14 48.71
C LEU A 57 -200.18 136.11 48.95
N GLU A 58 -199.62 137.10 49.64
CA GLU A 58 -198.20 137.14 50.00
C GLU A 58 -197.84 135.99 50.95
N THR A 59 -198.70 135.66 51.92
CA THR A 59 -198.49 134.50 52.81
C THR A 59 -198.52 133.20 52.03
N ASN A 60 -199.49 133.00 51.13
CA ASN A 60 -199.57 131.82 50.28
C ASN A 60 -198.37 131.72 49.33
N LYS A 61 -197.90 132.85 48.79
CA LYS A 61 -196.70 132.93 47.94
C LYS A 61 -195.43 132.59 48.73
N ILE A 62 -195.27 133.15 49.94
CA ILE A 62 -194.16 132.83 50.85
C ILE A 62 -194.21 131.35 51.24
N GLN A 63 -195.39 130.81 51.55
CA GLN A 63 -195.56 129.41 51.91
C GLN A 63 -195.23 128.49 50.73
N GLY A 64 -195.70 128.81 49.52
CA GLY A 64 -195.34 128.07 48.31
C GLY A 64 -193.84 128.10 48.03
N LEU A 65 -193.21 129.27 48.12
CA LEU A 65 -191.75 129.41 47.98
C LEU A 65 -190.99 128.63 49.06
N TRP A 66 -191.49 128.62 50.29
CA TRP A 66 -190.91 127.85 51.40
C TRP A 66 -191.05 126.35 51.17
N GLU A 67 -192.22 125.86 50.75
CA GLU A 67 -192.44 124.45 50.43
C GLU A 67 -191.57 124.00 49.26
N VAL A 68 -191.49 124.79 48.18
CA VAL A 68 -190.60 124.52 47.04
C VAL A 68 -189.15 124.45 47.51
N SER A 69 -188.67 125.46 48.25
CA SER A 69 -187.29 125.50 48.77
C SER A 69 -187.00 124.34 49.73
N ARG A 70 -187.98 123.94 50.56
CA ARG A 70 -187.85 122.80 51.48
C ARG A 70 -187.70 121.50 50.71
N VAL A 71 -188.55 121.26 49.71
CA VAL A 71 -188.50 120.04 48.89
C VAL A 71 -187.23 120.04 48.03
N GLU A 72 -186.81 121.17 47.48
CA GLU A 72 -185.52 121.28 46.77
C GLU A 72 -184.33 120.98 47.68
N LEU A 73 -184.32 121.51 48.91
CA LEU A 73 -183.31 121.18 49.90
C LEU A 73 -183.30 119.69 50.26
N GLU A 74 -184.47 119.07 50.42
CA GLU A 74 -184.58 117.62 50.65
C GLU A 74 -184.04 116.84 49.44
N ARG A 75 -184.40 117.22 48.21
CA ARG A 75 -183.87 116.60 46.98
C ARG A 75 -182.36 116.73 46.88
N GLU A 76 -181.78 117.91 47.17
CA GLU A 76 -180.33 118.10 47.15
C GLU A 76 -179.63 117.33 48.27
N LYS A 77 -180.23 117.23 49.45
CA LYS A 77 -179.74 116.36 50.53
C LYS A 77 -179.73 114.89 50.11
N ASP A 78 -180.78 114.43 49.45
CA ASP A 78 -180.86 113.05 48.96
C ASP A 78 -179.85 112.78 47.84
N LYS A 79 -179.68 113.71 46.88
CA LYS A 79 -178.60 113.64 45.88
C LYS A 79 -177.21 113.59 46.52
N LEU A 80 -176.98 114.39 47.57
CA LEU A 80 -175.71 114.42 48.28
C LEU A 80 -175.44 113.09 49.02
N ARG A 81 -176.48 112.49 49.63
CA ARG A 81 -176.39 111.15 50.24
C ARG A 81 -176.10 110.08 49.20
N VAL A 82 -176.76 110.11 48.05
CA VAL A 82 -176.50 109.17 46.94
C VAL A 82 -175.06 109.34 46.47
N GLY A 83 -174.61 110.56 46.17
CA GLY A 83 -173.23 110.81 45.74
C GLY A 83 -172.18 110.48 46.81
N GLN A 84 -172.50 110.57 48.11
CA GLN A 84 -171.62 110.10 49.18
C GLN A 84 -171.49 108.57 49.15
N ARG A 85 -172.60 107.84 49.04
CA ARG A 85 -172.58 106.37 48.92
C ARG A 85 -171.84 105.93 47.66
N GLU A 86 -172.06 106.58 46.53
CA GLU A 86 -171.35 106.28 45.28
C GLU A 86 -169.84 106.47 45.43
N ARG A 87 -169.40 107.52 46.14
CA ARG A 87 -167.97 107.74 46.46
C ARG A 87 -167.44 106.65 47.38
N GLU A 88 -168.15 106.32 48.46
CA GLU A 88 -167.76 105.25 49.39
C GLU A 88 -167.66 103.89 48.66
N GLU A 89 -168.64 103.56 47.82
CA GLU A 89 -168.63 102.35 47.00
C GLU A 89 -167.50 102.35 45.97
N ALA A 90 -167.14 103.49 45.39
CA ALA A 90 -166.01 103.62 44.48
C ALA A 90 -164.67 103.46 45.22
N GLU A 91 -164.52 104.06 46.40
CA GLU A 91 -163.34 103.88 47.26
C GLU A 91 -163.17 102.43 47.69
N GLU A 92 -164.26 101.75 48.07
CA GLU A 92 -164.20 100.34 48.45
C GLU A 92 -163.86 99.45 47.27
N ARG A 93 -164.43 99.72 46.08
CA ARG A 93 -164.02 99.06 44.82
C ARG A 93 -162.54 99.24 44.55
N HIS A 94 -162.01 100.46 44.65
CA HIS A 94 -160.58 100.73 44.45
C HIS A 94 -159.70 100.03 45.51
N ARG A 95 -160.13 99.97 46.78
CA ARG A 95 -159.41 99.21 47.81
C ARG A 95 -159.34 97.72 47.49
N VAL A 96 -160.45 97.13 47.04
CA VAL A 96 -160.50 95.74 46.60
C VAL A 96 -159.60 95.52 45.38
N GLU A 97 -159.67 96.39 44.37
CA GLU A 97 -158.81 96.33 43.19
C GLU A 97 -157.32 96.39 43.57
N ILE A 98 -156.92 97.33 44.43
CA ILE A 98 -155.54 97.42 44.93
C ILE A 98 -155.13 96.14 45.65
N SER A 99 -156.02 95.56 46.46
CA SER A 99 -155.77 94.29 47.15
C SER A 99 -155.56 93.14 46.16
N VAL A 100 -156.41 93.04 45.13
CA VAL A 100 -156.29 92.05 44.06
C VAL A 100 -154.99 92.23 43.27
N TYR A 101 -154.63 93.46 42.89
CA TYR A 101 -153.38 93.73 42.18
C TYR A 101 -152.15 93.42 43.05
N LYS A 102 -152.18 93.75 44.34
CA LYS A 102 -151.12 93.36 45.29
C LYS A 102 -150.97 91.84 45.36
N GLN A 103 -152.07 91.10 45.42
CA GLN A 103 -152.03 89.64 45.45
C GLN A 103 -151.50 89.05 44.14
N LYS A 104 -151.93 89.59 42.98
CA LYS A 104 -151.40 89.21 41.66
C LYS A 104 -149.90 89.47 41.55
N LEU A 105 -149.44 90.64 42.00
CA LEU A 105 -148.01 90.97 41.99
C LEU A 105 -147.21 90.02 42.89
N LYS A 106 -147.71 89.71 44.10
CA LYS A 106 -147.09 88.71 44.98
C LYS A 106 -147.00 87.34 44.30
N HIS A 107 -148.07 86.90 43.65
CA HIS A 107 -148.09 85.62 42.93
C HIS A 107 -147.06 85.59 41.81
N VAL A 108 -147.05 86.61 40.93
CA VAL A 108 -146.07 86.73 39.83
C VAL A 108 -144.63 86.76 40.35
N LEU A 109 -144.35 87.52 41.42
CA LEU A 109 -143.01 87.55 42.02
C LEU A 109 -142.62 86.21 42.63
N SER A 110 -143.56 85.51 43.29
CA SER A 110 -143.30 84.17 43.84
C SER A 110 -143.07 83.13 42.74
N GLU A 111 -143.83 83.20 41.64
CA GLU A 111 -143.69 82.32 40.48
C GLU A 111 -142.36 82.59 39.76
N GLN A 112 -142.00 83.85 39.52
CA GLN A 112 -140.70 84.21 38.95
C GLN A 112 -139.55 83.76 39.85
N HIS A 113 -139.66 83.96 41.17
CA HIS A 113 -138.64 83.51 42.11
C HIS A 113 -138.51 81.99 42.13
N GLN A 114 -139.64 81.27 42.08
CA GLN A 114 -139.67 79.81 42.02
C GLN A 114 -139.05 79.31 40.72
N ASN A 115 -139.47 79.85 39.56
CA ASN A 115 -138.93 79.48 38.24
C ASN A 115 -137.42 79.74 38.14
N VAL A 116 -136.94 80.88 38.65
CA VAL A 116 -135.49 81.18 38.67
C VAL A 116 -134.74 80.23 39.60
N SER A 117 -135.34 79.85 40.73
CA SER A 117 -134.74 78.91 41.67
C SER A 117 -134.67 77.50 41.07
N GLU A 118 -135.74 77.04 40.42
CA GLU A 118 -135.79 75.78 39.68
C GLU A 118 -134.76 75.75 38.56
N LEU A 119 -134.71 76.78 37.70
CA LEU A 119 -133.70 76.86 36.64
C LEU A 119 -132.26 76.85 37.18
N LYS A 120 -132.00 77.49 38.32
CA LYS A 120 -130.69 77.45 38.98
C LYS A 120 -130.38 76.06 39.54
N MET A 121 -131.35 75.38 40.12
CA MET A 121 -131.20 74.01 40.60
C MET A 121 -130.95 73.04 39.45
N ASP A 122 -131.71 73.15 38.36
CA ASP A 122 -131.54 72.34 37.14
C ASP A 122 -130.19 72.58 36.49
N ALA A 123 -129.76 73.85 36.38
CA ALA A 123 -128.44 74.18 35.86
C ALA A 123 -127.31 73.63 36.74
N ALA A 124 -127.45 73.70 38.07
CA ALA A 124 -126.47 73.14 39.00
C ALA A 124 -126.45 71.60 38.96
N ALA A 125 -127.61 70.96 38.83
CA ALA A 125 -127.73 69.51 38.67
C ALA A 125 -127.12 69.04 37.34
N ALA A 126 -127.40 69.74 36.24
CA ALA A 126 -126.81 69.46 34.93
C ALA A 126 -125.29 69.65 34.94
N ALA A 127 -124.78 70.72 35.54
CA ALA A 127 -123.34 70.95 35.69
C ALA A 127 -122.67 69.85 36.54
N SER A 128 -123.29 69.45 37.64
CA SER A 128 -122.79 68.37 38.51
C SER A 128 -122.80 67.02 37.79
N LEU A 129 -123.85 66.73 37.02
CA LEU A 129 -123.95 65.52 36.20
C LEU A 129 -122.87 65.49 35.11
N LEU A 130 -122.68 66.59 34.39
CA LEU A 130 -121.64 66.72 33.37
C LEU A 130 -120.24 66.57 33.98
N GLN A 131 -119.99 67.21 35.13
CA GLN A 131 -118.74 67.05 35.86
C GLN A 131 -118.51 65.59 36.24
N ARG A 132 -119.53 64.91 36.77
CA ARG A 132 -119.46 63.49 37.15
C ARG A 132 -119.12 62.62 35.93
N GLN A 133 -119.83 62.79 34.81
CA GLN A 133 -119.58 62.06 33.57
C GLN A 133 -118.16 62.31 33.03
N ASN A 134 -117.71 63.57 33.03
CA ASN A 134 -116.36 63.91 32.62
C ASN A 134 -115.33 63.22 33.52
N THR A 135 -115.50 63.28 34.85
CA THR A 135 -114.57 62.59 35.78
C THR A 135 -114.56 61.08 35.58
N GLU A 136 -115.71 60.44 35.34
CA GLU A 136 -115.78 59.00 35.03
C GLU A 136 -115.06 58.68 33.73
N SER A 137 -115.24 59.48 32.68
CA SER A 137 -114.56 59.30 31.40
C SER A 137 -113.04 59.50 31.50
N GLU A 138 -112.59 60.50 32.25
CA GLU A 138 -111.16 60.75 32.49
C GLU A 138 -110.53 59.61 33.28
N LEU A 139 -111.23 59.08 34.29
CA LEU A 139 -110.77 57.91 35.04
C LEU A 139 -110.65 56.69 34.13
N GLY A 140 -111.67 56.42 33.31
CA GLY A 140 -111.62 55.33 32.31
C GLY A 140 -110.42 55.45 31.38
N LEU A 141 -110.20 56.62 30.77
CA LEU A 141 -109.06 56.87 29.89
C LEU A 141 -107.71 56.73 30.62
N ARG A 142 -107.62 57.14 31.88
CA ARG A 142 -106.40 56.94 32.70
C ARG A 142 -106.14 55.47 32.97
N THR A 143 -107.18 54.69 33.27
CA THR A 143 -107.05 53.25 33.46
C THR A 143 -106.63 52.56 32.15
N ASP A 144 -107.24 52.92 31.02
CA ASP A 144 -106.91 52.36 29.71
C ASP A 144 -105.48 52.69 29.29
N THR A 145 -105.04 53.94 29.48
CA THR A 145 -103.66 54.35 29.18
C THR A 145 -102.64 53.61 30.05
N GLN A 146 -102.93 53.40 31.33
CA GLN A 146 -102.08 52.59 32.21
C GLN A 146 -102.05 51.11 31.79
N GLY A 147 -103.20 50.55 31.40
CA GLY A 147 -103.31 49.19 30.86
C GLY A 147 -102.48 49.00 29.60
N LEU A 148 -102.65 49.89 28.61
CA LEU A 148 -101.87 49.86 27.36
C LEU A 148 -100.37 50.02 27.61
N GLN A 149 -99.96 50.84 28.59
CA GLN A 149 -98.56 50.94 28.99
C GLN A 149 -98.03 49.65 29.62
N ALA A 150 -98.83 48.98 30.46
CA ALA A 150 -98.47 47.71 31.06
C ALA A 150 -98.33 46.61 29.99
N ASP A 151 -99.30 46.49 29.09
CA ASP A 151 -99.26 45.55 27.95
C ASP A 151 -98.05 45.81 27.05
N GLY A 152 -97.73 47.09 26.79
CA GLY A 152 -96.56 47.47 26.02
C GLY A 152 -95.24 47.15 26.71
N ARG A 153 -95.17 47.18 28.05
CA ARG A 153 -94.00 46.71 28.80
C ARG A 153 -93.91 45.19 28.76
N GLU A 154 -95.02 44.50 28.92
CA GLU A 154 -95.07 43.03 28.91
C GLU A 154 -94.69 42.46 27.54
N LYS A 155 -95.17 43.05 26.43
CA LYS A 155 -94.75 42.67 25.07
C LYS A 155 -93.25 42.86 24.86
N ARG A 156 -92.69 44.00 25.27
CA ARG A 156 -91.24 44.23 25.20
C ARG A 156 -90.44 43.18 25.96
N LEU A 157 -90.86 42.86 27.19
CA LEU A 157 -90.23 41.80 27.97
C LEU A 157 -90.33 40.42 27.30
N ARG A 158 -91.47 40.10 26.69
CA ARG A 158 -91.62 38.85 25.91
C ARG A 158 -90.69 38.82 24.70
N ASP A 159 -90.59 39.92 23.97
CA ASP A 159 -89.72 40.03 22.81
C ASP A 159 -88.24 39.92 23.21
N ASP A 160 -87.83 40.63 24.28
CA ASP A 160 -86.47 40.56 24.84
C ASP A 160 -86.13 39.13 25.28
N ASN A 161 -87.03 38.45 26.02
CA ASN A 161 -86.84 37.06 26.41
C ASN A 161 -86.74 36.12 25.19
N CYS A 162 -87.54 36.36 24.13
CA CYS A 162 -87.47 35.57 22.90
C CYS A 162 -86.13 35.76 22.18
N ILE A 163 -85.62 36.99 22.13
CA ILE A 163 -84.30 37.30 21.58
C ILE A 163 -83.22 36.61 22.42
N GLU A 164 -83.26 36.70 23.75
CA GLU A 164 -82.32 36.01 24.63
C GLU A 164 -82.33 34.49 24.41
N GLU A 165 -83.51 33.87 24.38
CA GLU A 165 -83.64 32.43 24.08
C GLU A 165 -83.06 32.05 22.71
N LEU A 166 -83.33 32.84 21.67
CA LEU A 166 -82.79 32.62 20.33
C LEU A 166 -81.26 32.76 20.32
N THR A 167 -80.71 33.77 21.00
CA THR A 167 -79.26 33.95 21.09
C THR A 167 -78.58 32.80 21.84
N LEU A 168 -79.18 32.31 22.93
CA LEU A 168 -78.70 31.14 23.66
C LEU A 168 -78.73 29.88 22.80
N LYS A 169 -79.84 29.61 22.10
CA LYS A 169 -79.94 28.48 21.17
C LYS A 169 -78.86 28.54 20.09
N HIS A 170 -78.67 29.71 19.49
CA HIS A 170 -77.62 29.89 18.48
C HIS A 170 -76.21 29.67 19.04
N GLN A 171 -75.91 30.14 20.26
CA GLN A 171 -74.63 29.89 20.91
C GLN A 171 -74.39 28.39 21.16
N VAL A 172 -75.42 27.65 21.59
CA VAL A 172 -75.33 26.20 21.78
C VAL A 172 -75.06 25.50 20.45
N GLU A 173 -75.80 25.83 19.40
CA GLU A 173 -75.58 25.26 18.05
C GLU A 173 -74.17 25.53 17.53
N LEU A 174 -73.64 26.76 17.70
CA LEU A 174 -72.27 27.09 17.34
C LEU A 174 -71.24 26.28 18.13
N MET A 175 -71.47 26.08 19.43
CA MET A 175 -70.60 25.29 20.28
C MET A 175 -70.62 23.79 19.89
N GLU A 176 -71.80 23.24 19.61
CA GLU A 176 -71.95 21.86 19.11
C GLU A 176 -71.23 21.66 17.78
N LEU A 177 -71.42 22.59 16.84
CA LEU A 177 -70.77 22.55 15.54
C LEU A 177 -69.23 22.64 15.67
N THR A 178 -68.74 23.53 16.53
CA THR A 178 -67.30 23.66 16.83
C THR A 178 -66.74 22.36 17.41
N ASN A 179 -67.43 21.78 18.40
CA ASN A 179 -67.05 20.50 19.01
C ASN A 179 -67.02 19.36 17.99
N ASP A 180 -67.97 19.31 17.06
CA ASP A 180 -68.00 18.30 16.01
C ASP A 180 -66.86 18.45 15.00
N PHE A 181 -66.52 19.68 14.63
CA PHE A 181 -65.33 19.93 13.81
C PHE A 181 -64.04 19.54 14.55
N ASP A 182 -63.90 19.90 15.82
CA ASP A 182 -62.75 19.51 16.64
C ASP A 182 -62.61 17.98 16.74
N ARG A 183 -63.72 17.26 16.95
CA ARG A 183 -63.72 15.79 16.94
C ARG A 183 -63.28 15.22 15.60
N ARG A 184 -63.75 15.79 14.48
CA ARG A 184 -63.37 15.35 13.12
C ARG A 184 -61.88 15.60 12.87
N VAL A 185 -61.37 16.78 13.23
CA VAL A 185 -59.95 17.14 13.10
C VAL A 185 -59.07 16.20 13.92
N ARG A 186 -59.36 16.03 15.21
CA ARG A 186 -58.62 15.06 16.07
C ARG A 186 -58.68 13.64 15.52
N GLY A 187 -59.84 13.23 15.01
CA GLY A 187 -60.01 11.92 14.36
C GLY A 187 -59.14 11.75 13.12
N LEU A 188 -58.99 12.79 12.30
CA LEU A 188 -58.09 12.80 11.14
C LEU A 188 -56.62 12.77 11.57
N GLU A 189 -56.23 13.60 12.54
CA GLU A 189 -54.87 13.64 13.08
C GLU A 189 -54.43 12.26 13.60
N VAL A 190 -55.27 11.61 14.41
CA VAL A 190 -55.00 10.26 14.92
C VAL A 190 -54.87 9.24 13.78
N LYS A 191 -55.73 9.31 12.76
CA LYS A 191 -55.64 8.41 11.58
C LYS A 191 -54.33 8.63 10.82
N HIS A 192 -53.94 9.88 10.58
CA HIS A 192 -52.69 10.20 9.87
C HIS A 192 -51.46 9.83 10.69
N HIS A 193 -51.47 10.07 12.00
CA HIS A 193 -50.39 9.68 12.89
C HIS A 193 -50.20 8.16 12.92
N LYS A 194 -51.30 7.39 13.05
CA LYS A 194 -51.26 5.92 12.97
C LYS A 194 -50.70 5.43 11.63
N LYS A 195 -51.16 6.01 10.50
CA LYS A 195 -50.63 5.67 9.17
C LYS A 195 -49.12 5.95 9.08
N MET A 196 -48.68 7.10 9.57
CA MET A 196 -47.26 7.47 9.59
C MET A 196 -46.45 6.48 10.43
N GLN A 197 -46.91 6.15 11.63
CA GLN A 197 -46.25 5.19 12.52
C GLN A 197 -46.12 3.80 11.87
N VAL A 198 -47.20 3.28 11.28
CA VAL A 198 -47.18 1.98 10.57
C VAL A 198 -46.20 2.00 9.40
N MET A 199 -46.16 3.08 8.61
CA MET A 199 -45.20 3.25 7.51
C MET A 199 -43.76 3.28 8.02
N MET A 200 -43.49 4.04 9.10
CA MET A 200 -42.16 4.13 9.71
C MET A 200 -41.70 2.77 10.27
N GLU A 201 -42.59 2.02 10.92
CA GLU A 201 -42.30 0.67 11.40
C GLU A 201 -42.08 -0.34 10.27
N ALA A 202 -42.81 -0.23 9.16
CA ALA A 202 -42.63 -1.06 7.98
C ALA A 202 -41.28 -0.79 7.30
N GLU A 203 -40.95 0.47 7.05
CA GLU A 203 -39.65 0.87 6.49
C GLU A 203 -38.50 0.51 7.44
N GLY A 204 -38.68 0.68 8.75
CA GLY A 204 -37.71 0.24 9.76
C GLY A 204 -37.50 -1.28 9.73
N ARG A 205 -38.56 -2.07 9.52
CA ARG A 205 -38.45 -3.53 9.34
C ARG A 205 -37.68 -3.90 8.07
N LYS A 206 -37.97 -3.24 6.94
CA LYS A 206 -37.25 -3.46 5.67
C LYS A 206 -35.75 -3.16 5.80
N ARG A 207 -35.40 -2.01 6.39
CA ARG A 207 -33.98 -1.65 6.61
C ARG A 207 -33.27 -2.69 7.49
N ARG A 208 -33.93 -3.16 8.56
CA ARG A 208 -33.36 -4.21 9.42
C ARG A 208 -33.17 -5.54 8.66
N SER A 209 -34.12 -5.95 7.83
CA SER A 209 -33.94 -7.17 7.03
C SER A 209 -32.81 -7.02 6.00
N GLU A 210 -32.71 -5.88 5.31
CA GLU A 210 -31.63 -5.62 4.35
C GLU A 210 -30.25 -5.63 5.01
N VAL A 211 -30.12 -5.03 6.20
CA VAL A 211 -28.89 -5.06 7.01
C VAL A 211 -28.54 -6.50 7.39
N ASN A 212 -29.49 -7.26 7.94
CA ASN A 212 -29.26 -8.65 8.32
C ASN A 212 -28.83 -9.52 7.12
N GLU A 213 -29.47 -9.34 5.96
CA GLU A 213 -29.08 -10.04 4.73
C GLU A 213 -27.68 -9.67 4.23
N LEU A 214 -27.27 -8.40 4.42
CA LEU A 214 -25.92 -7.95 4.08
C LEU A 214 -24.89 -8.50 5.07
N GLU A 215 -25.19 -8.48 6.37
CA GLU A 215 -24.37 -9.09 7.42
C GLU A 215 -24.19 -10.59 7.17
N ASP A 216 -25.27 -11.32 6.87
CA ASP A 216 -25.19 -12.75 6.55
C ASP A 216 -24.33 -13.03 5.32
N ARG A 217 -24.45 -12.20 4.27
CA ARG A 217 -23.60 -12.30 3.07
C ARG A 217 -22.14 -12.05 3.41
N MET A 218 -21.85 -11.03 4.22
CA MET A 218 -20.50 -10.69 4.64
C MET A 218 -19.91 -11.80 5.53
N ASN A 219 -20.68 -12.32 6.48
CA ASN A 219 -20.29 -13.44 7.33
C ASN A 219 -20.00 -14.70 6.50
N ARG A 220 -20.83 -15.02 5.51
CA ARG A 220 -20.57 -16.12 4.56
C ARG A 220 -19.27 -15.90 3.79
N ARG A 221 -18.99 -14.67 3.34
CA ARG A 221 -17.74 -14.35 2.64
C ARG A 221 -16.52 -14.49 3.54
N VAL A 222 -16.61 -14.03 4.79
CA VAL A 222 -15.57 -14.19 5.80
C VAL A 222 -15.31 -15.68 6.06
N ALA A 223 -16.36 -16.48 6.25
CA ALA A 223 -16.21 -17.92 6.44
C ALA A 223 -15.53 -18.60 5.24
N SER A 224 -15.94 -18.29 4.01
CA SER A 224 -15.32 -18.81 2.79
C SER A 224 -13.83 -18.42 2.69
N LEU A 225 -13.48 -17.17 2.98
CA LEU A 225 -12.09 -16.69 2.98
C LEU A 225 -11.26 -17.40 4.05
N MET A 226 -11.82 -17.59 5.26
CA MET A 226 -11.15 -18.34 6.32
C MET A 226 -10.88 -19.79 5.92
N GLU A 227 -11.83 -20.45 5.25
CA GLU A 227 -11.63 -21.81 4.72
C GLU A 227 -10.58 -21.87 3.61
N GLU A 228 -10.58 -20.90 2.69
CA GLU A 228 -9.56 -20.77 1.63
C GLU A 228 -8.17 -20.57 2.22
N HIS A 229 -8.04 -19.67 3.19
CA HIS A 229 -6.79 -19.43 3.89
C HIS A 229 -6.33 -20.66 4.68
N ALA A 230 -7.23 -21.35 5.38
CA ALA A 230 -6.91 -22.58 6.09
C ALA A 230 -6.47 -23.69 5.11
N ARG A 231 -7.09 -23.79 3.93
CA ARG A 231 -6.65 -24.70 2.86
C ARG A 231 -5.26 -24.34 2.35
N ALA A 232 -4.99 -23.07 2.10
CA ALA A 232 -3.68 -22.60 1.63
C ALA A 232 -2.57 -22.85 2.65
N LEU A 233 -2.84 -22.59 3.94
CA LEU A 233 -1.92 -22.89 5.03
C LEU A 233 -1.62 -24.38 5.13
N ARG A 234 -2.64 -25.25 5.09
CA ARG A 234 -2.43 -26.71 5.05
C ARG A 234 -1.58 -27.13 3.86
N GLY A 235 -1.85 -26.60 2.66
CA GLY A 235 -1.04 -26.89 1.48
C GLY A 235 0.43 -26.44 1.62
N ALA A 236 0.68 -25.30 2.26
CA ALA A 236 2.03 -24.83 2.55
C ALA A 236 2.72 -25.72 3.60
N GLU A 237 2.02 -26.10 4.67
CA GLU A 237 2.51 -27.04 5.68
C GLU A 237 2.87 -28.39 5.05
N GLU A 238 1.99 -28.95 4.23
CA GLU A 238 2.24 -30.19 3.48
C GLU A 238 3.46 -30.08 2.56
N TYR A 239 3.59 -28.96 1.83
CA TYR A 239 4.76 -28.70 1.00
C TYR A 239 6.05 -28.65 1.82
N HIS A 240 6.06 -27.90 2.94
CA HIS A 240 7.22 -27.80 3.82
C HIS A 240 7.57 -29.14 4.46
N CYS A 241 6.58 -29.90 4.94
CA CYS A 241 6.77 -31.26 5.45
C CYS A 241 7.32 -32.19 4.37
N GLY A 242 6.86 -32.06 3.13
CA GLY A 242 7.37 -32.81 1.98
C GLY A 242 8.83 -32.48 1.66
N VAL A 243 9.19 -31.19 1.65
CA VAL A 243 10.58 -30.73 1.47
C VAL A 243 11.46 -31.21 2.62
N GLN A 244 11.02 -31.08 3.87
CA GLN A 244 11.75 -31.60 5.03
C GLN A 244 11.96 -33.11 4.94
N SER A 245 10.92 -33.86 4.57
CA SER A 245 11.02 -35.31 4.37
C SER A 245 12.03 -35.66 3.29
N LYS A 246 12.04 -34.93 2.16
CA LYS A 246 13.04 -35.11 1.09
C LYS A 246 14.45 -34.78 1.56
N ILE A 247 14.65 -33.67 2.27
CA ILE A 247 15.95 -33.31 2.84
C ILE A 247 16.43 -34.41 3.78
N LEU A 248 15.55 -34.97 4.62
CA LEU A 248 15.90 -36.08 5.50
C LEU A 248 16.24 -37.36 4.75
N THR A 249 15.54 -37.68 3.65
CA THR A 249 15.89 -38.84 2.82
C THR A 249 17.22 -38.63 2.11
N ASP A 250 17.46 -37.45 1.57
CA ASP A 250 18.71 -37.11 0.87
C ASP A 250 19.89 -37.11 1.85
N GLN A 251 19.70 -36.59 3.07
CA GLN A 251 20.70 -36.68 4.14
C GLN A 251 21.06 -38.13 4.45
N LYS A 252 20.09 -39.03 4.57
CA LYS A 252 20.35 -40.46 4.79
C LYS A 252 21.13 -41.08 3.63
N VAL A 253 20.75 -40.80 2.39
CA VAL A 253 21.47 -41.29 1.20
C VAL A 253 22.91 -40.78 1.19
N LEU A 254 23.13 -39.49 1.45
CA LEU A 254 24.48 -38.91 1.51
C LEU A 254 25.32 -39.48 2.67
N GLU A 255 24.71 -39.79 3.82
CA GLU A 255 25.37 -40.47 4.93
C GLU A 255 25.78 -41.91 4.55
N GLU A 256 24.91 -42.65 3.86
CA GLU A 256 25.21 -43.98 3.33
C GLU A 256 26.35 -43.93 2.29
N GLU A 257 26.27 -43.03 1.31
CA GLU A 257 27.33 -42.80 0.32
C GLU A 257 28.66 -42.40 0.97
N ALA A 258 28.63 -41.50 1.96
CA ALA A 258 29.84 -41.11 2.70
C ALA A 258 30.45 -42.30 3.45
N ALA A 259 29.63 -43.15 4.07
CA ALA A 259 30.09 -44.37 4.73
C ALA A 259 30.66 -45.39 3.73
N GLU A 260 30.09 -45.50 2.52
CA GLU A 260 30.62 -46.33 1.44
C GLU A 260 31.96 -45.81 0.92
N VAL A 261 32.08 -44.50 0.65
CA VAL A 261 33.33 -43.86 0.23
C VAL A 261 34.40 -44.02 1.30
N GLN A 262 34.07 -43.87 2.60
CA GLN A 262 35.01 -44.16 3.68
C GLN A 262 35.48 -45.62 3.67
N LYS A 263 34.59 -46.59 3.47
CA LYS A 263 34.98 -48.01 3.32
C LYS A 263 35.87 -48.24 2.12
N GLN A 264 35.59 -47.59 0.99
CA GLN A 264 36.41 -47.67 -0.22
C GLN A 264 37.79 -47.04 0.01
N LEU A 265 37.86 -45.90 0.70
CA LEU A 265 39.10 -45.22 1.03
C LEU A 265 39.96 -46.07 1.98
N LEU A 266 39.37 -46.69 3.00
CA LEU A 266 40.07 -47.65 3.86
C LEU A 266 40.61 -48.86 3.08
N ARG A 267 39.85 -49.37 2.10
CA ARG A 267 40.32 -50.46 1.22
C ARG A 267 41.46 -49.99 0.31
N ALA A 268 41.34 -48.80 -0.27
CA ALA A 268 42.36 -48.20 -1.12
C ALA A 268 43.64 -47.89 -0.33
N ASP A 269 43.55 -47.36 0.88
CA ASP A 269 44.69 -47.14 1.79
C ASP A 269 45.37 -48.46 2.15
N HIS A 270 44.60 -49.52 2.39
CA HIS A 270 45.16 -50.85 2.62
C HIS A 270 45.92 -51.36 1.38
N GLN A 271 45.31 -51.26 0.19
CA GLN A 271 45.96 -51.64 -1.07
C GLN A 271 47.20 -50.78 -1.36
N LEU A 272 47.14 -49.48 -1.11
CA LEU A 272 48.26 -48.55 -1.23
C LEU A 272 49.38 -48.94 -0.27
N SER A 273 49.07 -49.28 0.99
CA SER A 273 50.04 -49.75 1.98
C SER A 273 50.74 -51.04 1.53
N VAL A 274 49.99 -52.02 1.01
CA VAL A 274 50.55 -53.26 0.44
C VAL A 274 51.43 -52.94 -0.77
N ALA A 275 50.95 -52.13 -1.71
CA ALA A 275 51.71 -51.73 -2.90
C ALA A 275 52.96 -50.89 -2.54
N GLN A 276 52.91 -50.08 -1.48
CA GLN A 276 54.06 -49.34 -0.94
C GLN A 276 55.07 -50.30 -0.32
N GLN A 277 54.62 -51.33 0.40
CA GLN A 277 55.50 -52.36 0.95
C GLN A 277 56.17 -53.19 -0.15
N GLU A 278 55.44 -53.54 -1.20
CA GLU A 278 55.99 -54.17 -2.41
C GLU A 278 56.96 -53.24 -3.14
N ASN A 279 56.63 -51.95 -3.30
CA ASN A 279 57.54 -50.95 -3.86
C ASN A 279 58.81 -50.81 -3.04
N ARG A 280 58.74 -50.85 -1.70
CA ARG A 280 59.92 -50.85 -0.83
C ARG A 280 60.78 -52.08 -1.09
N ARG A 281 60.20 -53.29 -1.13
CA ARG A 281 60.94 -54.53 -1.49
C ARG A 281 61.54 -54.47 -2.90
N LEU A 282 60.80 -53.96 -3.88
CA LEU A 282 61.28 -53.81 -5.25
C LEU A 282 62.38 -52.74 -5.37
N ARG A 283 62.29 -51.64 -4.61
CA ARG A 283 63.34 -50.63 -4.53
C ARG A 283 64.60 -51.17 -3.84
N GLU A 284 64.45 -51.91 -2.74
CA GLU A 284 65.56 -52.57 -2.05
C GLU A 284 66.26 -53.57 -2.99
N SER A 285 65.51 -54.46 -3.65
CA SER A 285 66.09 -55.39 -4.64
C SER A 285 66.67 -54.70 -5.88
N LEU A 286 66.07 -53.62 -6.36
CA LEU A 286 66.64 -52.80 -7.43
C LEU A 286 67.92 -52.11 -6.97
N GLN A 287 67.98 -51.60 -5.75
CA GLN A 287 69.17 -50.96 -5.17
C GLN A 287 70.29 -51.98 -4.94
N GLU A 288 69.99 -53.18 -4.46
CA GLU A 288 70.95 -54.30 -4.41
C GLU A 288 71.49 -54.66 -5.80
N ASN A 289 70.61 -54.75 -6.81
CA ASN A 289 71.04 -55.01 -8.19
C ASN A 289 71.84 -53.84 -8.76
N GLN A 290 71.49 -52.59 -8.44
CA GLN A 290 72.23 -51.39 -8.83
C GLN A 290 73.58 -51.28 -8.14
N GLN A 291 73.75 -51.81 -6.92
CA GLN A 291 75.03 -51.92 -6.22
C GLN A 291 75.91 -53.05 -6.80
N LYS A 292 75.30 -54.17 -7.20
CA LYS A 292 76.01 -55.26 -7.91
C LYS A 292 76.42 -54.87 -9.33
N LEU A 293 75.72 -53.94 -9.96
CA LEU A 293 75.97 -53.50 -11.34
C LEU A 293 77.35 -52.85 -11.56
N PRO A 294 77.86 -51.92 -10.71
CA PRO A 294 79.22 -51.43 -10.80
C PRO A 294 80.25 -52.51 -10.46
N GLU A 295 79.98 -53.42 -9.51
CA GLU A 295 80.89 -54.54 -9.19
C GLU A 295 81.07 -55.49 -10.39
N LEU A 296 79.96 -55.90 -11.03
CA LEU A 296 79.98 -56.70 -12.26
C LEU A 296 80.59 -55.94 -13.44
N ARG A 297 80.37 -54.63 -13.56
CA ARG A 297 81.02 -53.79 -14.57
C ARG A 297 82.53 -53.65 -14.32
N LEU A 298 82.97 -53.59 -13.06
CA LEU A 298 84.37 -53.59 -12.68
C LEU A 298 85.00 -54.94 -13.04
N GLN A 299 84.34 -56.06 -12.69
CA GLN A 299 84.77 -57.41 -13.08
C GLN A 299 84.84 -57.59 -14.60
N LEU A 300 83.89 -57.02 -15.36
CA LEU A 300 83.91 -57.02 -16.83
C LEU A 300 85.00 -56.11 -17.39
N GLN A 301 85.27 -54.95 -16.79
CA GLN A 301 86.39 -54.09 -17.15
C GLN A 301 87.73 -54.77 -16.86
N ASP A 302 87.88 -55.41 -15.70
CA ASP A 302 89.07 -56.15 -15.32
C ASP A 302 89.28 -57.36 -16.23
N TYR A 303 88.21 -58.10 -16.55
CA TYR A 303 88.27 -59.20 -17.53
C TYR A 303 88.64 -58.71 -18.93
N ASN A 304 88.06 -57.60 -19.40
CA ASN A 304 88.39 -57.02 -20.70
C ASN A 304 89.80 -56.43 -20.74
N ARG A 305 90.27 -55.83 -19.64
CA ARG A 305 91.64 -55.31 -19.48
C ARG A 305 92.64 -56.46 -19.45
N ALA A 306 92.34 -57.54 -18.73
CA ALA A 306 93.13 -58.76 -18.74
C ALA A 306 93.13 -59.43 -20.13
N ARG A 307 92.00 -59.47 -20.84
CA ARG A 307 91.91 -59.99 -22.21
C ARG A 307 92.70 -59.14 -23.21
N ALA A 308 92.63 -57.81 -23.11
CA ALA A 308 93.41 -56.90 -23.95
C ALA A 308 94.93 -57.01 -23.65
N GLN A 309 95.30 -57.11 -22.38
CA GLN A 309 96.66 -57.42 -21.95
C GLN A 309 97.13 -58.79 -22.44
N MET A 310 96.25 -59.79 -22.47
CA MET A 310 96.54 -61.12 -22.99
C MET A 310 96.70 -61.12 -24.51
N VAL A 311 95.91 -60.36 -25.26
CA VAL A 311 96.06 -60.18 -26.72
C VAL A 311 97.34 -59.41 -27.06
N THR A 312 97.66 -58.34 -26.34
CA THR A 312 98.90 -57.57 -26.53
C THR A 312 100.14 -58.36 -26.10
N SER A 313 100.07 -59.12 -25.01
CA SER A 313 101.12 -60.07 -24.61
C SER A 313 101.28 -61.19 -25.64
N ARG A 314 100.18 -61.74 -26.17
CA ARG A 314 100.21 -62.78 -27.22
C ARG A 314 100.75 -62.24 -28.55
N ALA A 315 100.49 -60.98 -28.89
CA ALA A 315 101.13 -60.31 -30.03
C ALA A 315 102.63 -60.09 -29.79
N ARG A 316 103.04 -59.68 -28.58
CA ARG A 316 104.46 -59.59 -28.19
C ARG A 316 105.16 -60.95 -28.22
N VAL A 317 104.51 -62.01 -27.72
CA VAL A 317 105.02 -63.38 -27.78
C VAL A 317 105.15 -63.85 -29.23
N LYS A 318 104.20 -63.53 -30.12
CA LYS A 318 104.35 -63.85 -31.55
C LYS A 318 105.53 -63.14 -32.21
N VAL A 319 105.74 -61.86 -31.91
CA VAL A 319 106.90 -61.11 -32.41
C VAL A 319 108.20 -61.70 -31.85
N VAL A 320 108.26 -62.01 -30.56
CA VAL A 320 109.43 -62.67 -29.94
C VAL A 320 109.62 -64.10 -30.46
N GLU A 321 108.56 -64.84 -30.79
CA GLU A 321 108.66 -66.16 -31.42
C GLU A 321 109.15 -66.08 -32.88
N GLU A 322 108.75 -65.04 -33.62
CA GLU A 322 109.28 -64.75 -34.96
C GLU A 322 110.76 -64.35 -34.86
N GLU A 323 111.12 -63.43 -33.97
CA GLU A 323 112.51 -63.07 -33.68
C GLU A 323 113.34 -64.27 -33.20
N LEU A 324 112.78 -65.14 -32.35
CA LEU A 324 113.46 -66.36 -31.91
C LEU A 324 113.62 -67.35 -33.06
N ARG A 325 112.61 -67.53 -33.93
CA ARG A 325 112.72 -68.38 -35.11
C ARG A 325 113.78 -67.85 -36.07
N ASP A 326 113.76 -66.56 -36.37
CA ASP A 326 114.75 -65.91 -37.24
C ASP A 326 116.15 -66.03 -36.64
N LEU A 327 116.31 -65.78 -35.33
CA LEU A 327 117.59 -65.93 -34.64
C LEU A 327 118.03 -67.41 -34.56
N THR A 328 117.10 -68.36 -34.49
CA THR A 328 117.39 -69.80 -34.51
C THR A 328 117.81 -70.25 -35.90
N VAL A 329 117.15 -69.77 -36.96
CA VAL A 329 117.57 -70.02 -38.34
C VAL A 329 118.92 -69.35 -38.62
N GLU A 330 119.14 -68.12 -38.14
CA GLU A 330 120.45 -67.46 -38.21
C GLU A 330 121.50 -68.27 -37.44
N HIS A 331 121.20 -68.73 -36.22
CA HIS A 331 122.10 -69.56 -35.44
C HIS A 331 122.38 -70.91 -36.10
N GLU A 332 121.37 -71.58 -36.68
CA GLU A 332 121.52 -72.82 -37.44
C GLU A 332 122.29 -72.60 -38.74
N LEU A 333 122.07 -71.49 -39.46
CA LEU A 333 122.86 -71.12 -40.64
C LEU A 333 124.29 -70.79 -40.27
N LEU A 334 124.52 -70.09 -39.15
CA LEU A 334 125.85 -69.77 -38.65
C LEU A 334 126.55 -71.01 -38.10
N LEU A 335 125.82 -71.92 -37.47
CA LEU A 335 126.33 -73.23 -37.05
C LEU A 335 126.65 -74.11 -38.25
N GLN A 336 125.79 -74.17 -39.27
CA GLN A 336 126.07 -74.88 -40.52
C GLN A 336 127.24 -74.25 -41.27
N ALA A 337 127.37 -72.92 -41.26
CA ALA A 337 128.52 -72.23 -41.83
C ALA A 337 129.78 -72.50 -41.01
N PHE A 338 129.69 -72.52 -39.67
CA PHE A 338 130.79 -72.83 -38.78
C PHE A 338 131.22 -74.30 -38.90
N GLU A 339 130.28 -75.23 -38.99
CA GLU A 339 130.53 -76.65 -39.26
C GLU A 339 131.11 -76.83 -40.65
N LYS A 340 130.62 -76.13 -41.68
CA LYS A 340 131.23 -76.14 -43.02
C LYS A 340 132.64 -75.56 -43.00
N VAL A 341 132.89 -74.47 -42.28
CA VAL A 341 134.24 -73.90 -42.15
C VAL A 341 135.14 -74.81 -41.31
N GLN A 342 134.61 -75.48 -40.28
CA GLN A 342 135.35 -76.49 -39.52
C GLN A 342 135.64 -77.73 -40.37
N GLN A 343 134.69 -78.19 -41.18
CA GLN A 343 134.86 -79.28 -42.13
C GLN A 343 135.84 -78.87 -43.22
N GLU A 344 135.76 -77.67 -43.78
CA GLU A 344 136.71 -77.14 -44.76
C GLU A 344 138.09 -76.99 -44.15
N ARG A 345 138.21 -76.54 -42.89
CA ARG A 345 139.46 -76.52 -42.14
C ARG A 345 139.99 -77.93 -41.92
N ASP A 346 139.16 -78.88 -41.49
CA ASP A 346 139.57 -80.27 -41.24
C ASP A 346 139.87 -81.04 -42.52
N GLU A 347 139.16 -80.73 -43.60
CA GLU A 347 139.42 -81.21 -44.95
C GLU A 347 140.65 -80.53 -45.53
N LEU A 348 140.93 -79.26 -45.24
CA LEU A 348 142.17 -78.59 -45.63
C LEU A 348 143.34 -79.15 -44.84
N LEU A 349 143.17 -79.41 -43.54
CA LEU A 349 144.17 -80.06 -42.70
C LEU A 349 144.40 -81.50 -43.16
N ARG A 350 143.34 -82.27 -43.47
CA ARG A 350 143.45 -83.60 -44.08
C ARG A 350 144.08 -83.53 -45.46
N ARG A 351 143.62 -82.67 -46.37
CA ARG A 351 144.20 -82.50 -47.72
C ARG A 351 145.63 -81.99 -47.66
N GLN A 352 146.01 -81.18 -46.68
CA GLN A 352 147.37 -80.74 -46.49
C GLN A 352 148.22 -81.89 -45.95
N MET A 353 147.71 -82.68 -45.01
CA MET A 353 148.38 -83.88 -44.50
C MET A 353 148.49 -84.98 -45.56
N ASP A 354 147.42 -85.22 -46.31
CA ASP A 354 147.35 -86.10 -47.48
C ASP A 354 148.26 -85.57 -48.57
N ALA A 355 148.27 -84.27 -48.89
CA ALA A 355 149.18 -83.69 -49.88
C ALA A 355 150.64 -83.71 -49.43
N ILE A 356 150.94 -83.62 -48.13
CA ILE A 356 152.27 -83.82 -47.57
C ILE A 356 152.68 -85.28 -47.70
N LEU A 357 151.79 -86.23 -47.37
CA LEU A 357 152.02 -87.67 -47.56
C LEU A 357 152.11 -88.04 -49.05
N ASP A 358 151.33 -87.40 -49.92
CA ASP A 358 151.35 -87.56 -51.37
C ASP A 358 152.60 -86.92 -51.96
N LEU A 359 153.08 -85.79 -51.42
CA LEU A 359 154.36 -85.20 -51.79
C LEU A 359 155.51 -86.09 -51.34
N GLN A 360 155.43 -86.68 -50.15
CA GLN A 360 156.40 -87.67 -49.67
C GLN A 360 156.35 -88.97 -50.48
N GLN A 361 155.17 -89.45 -50.87
CA GLN A 361 155.02 -90.60 -51.75
C GLN A 361 155.43 -90.27 -53.18
N LYS A 362 155.15 -89.08 -53.71
CA LYS A 362 155.55 -88.66 -55.06
C LYS A 362 157.02 -88.30 -55.13
N SER A 363 157.62 -87.78 -54.05
CA SER A 363 159.07 -87.63 -53.94
C SER A 363 159.72 -89.00 -53.81
N GLY A 364 159.20 -89.87 -52.95
CA GLY A 364 159.66 -91.25 -52.81
C GLY A 364 159.48 -92.07 -54.10
N LEU A 365 158.39 -91.88 -54.84
CA LEU A 365 158.17 -92.52 -56.15
C LEU A 365 159.01 -91.87 -57.24
N LYS A 366 159.29 -90.56 -57.20
CA LYS A 366 160.25 -89.94 -58.11
C LYS A 366 161.67 -90.41 -57.82
N GLU A 367 162.04 -90.56 -56.56
CA GLU A 367 163.31 -91.17 -56.14
C GLU A 367 163.37 -92.60 -56.64
N LEU A 368 162.36 -93.43 -56.36
CA LEU A 368 162.33 -94.83 -56.77
C LEU A 368 162.22 -95.01 -58.29
N LEU A 369 161.62 -94.06 -59.01
CA LEU A 369 161.54 -94.04 -60.49
C LEU A 369 162.81 -93.47 -61.12
N LEU A 370 163.52 -92.56 -60.44
CA LEU A 370 164.88 -92.16 -60.82
C LEU A 370 165.86 -93.29 -60.55
N GLU A 371 165.72 -94.01 -59.44
CA GLU A 371 166.49 -95.23 -59.14
C GLU A 371 166.18 -96.33 -60.17
N ARG A 372 164.91 -96.54 -60.53
CA ARG A 372 164.55 -97.51 -61.58
C ARG A 372 164.95 -97.06 -62.97
N LYS A 373 164.88 -95.77 -63.30
CA LYS A 373 165.37 -95.24 -64.59
C LYS A 373 166.88 -95.28 -64.65
N LEU A 374 167.58 -95.01 -63.54
CA LEU A 374 169.01 -95.26 -63.41
C LEU A 374 169.26 -96.74 -63.62
N ALA A 375 168.68 -97.64 -62.83
CA ALA A 375 168.85 -99.08 -62.99
C ALA A 375 168.47 -99.61 -64.38
N ALA A 376 167.44 -99.06 -65.03
CA ALA A 376 167.02 -99.45 -66.38
C ALA A 376 167.90 -98.84 -67.47
N LEU A 377 168.44 -97.63 -67.28
CA LEU A 377 169.47 -97.05 -68.14
C LEU A 377 170.78 -97.80 -67.94
N THR A 378 171.13 -98.19 -66.71
CA THR A 378 172.25 -99.09 -66.42
C THR A 378 172.02 -100.43 -67.10
N GLN A 379 170.85 -101.05 -66.97
CA GLN A 379 170.55 -102.32 -67.64
C GLN A 379 170.45 -102.21 -69.17
N THR A 380 170.02 -101.07 -69.72
CA THR A 380 169.99 -100.88 -71.18
C THR A 380 171.35 -100.48 -71.72
N VAL A 381 172.19 -99.80 -70.95
CA VAL A 381 173.63 -99.63 -71.23
C VAL A 381 174.32 -100.98 -71.12
N GLU A 382 174.12 -101.76 -70.07
CA GLU A 382 174.64 -103.12 -69.91
C GLU A 382 174.13 -104.05 -71.01
N LYS A 383 172.86 -103.97 -71.44
CA LYS A 383 172.34 -104.73 -72.58
C LYS A 383 172.86 -104.20 -73.90
N LYS A 384 173.06 -102.89 -74.07
CA LYS A 384 173.66 -102.29 -75.27
C LYS A 384 175.16 -102.48 -75.31
N GLU A 385 175.84 -102.63 -74.17
CA GLU A 385 177.23 -103.03 -73.97
C GLU A 385 177.37 -104.53 -74.13
N ALA A 386 176.41 -105.34 -73.70
CA ALA A 386 176.39 -106.78 -73.94
C ALA A 386 176.03 -107.08 -75.41
N GLN A 387 175.15 -106.29 -76.03
CA GLN A 387 174.86 -106.34 -77.47
C GLN A 387 175.97 -105.67 -78.29
N LEU A 388 176.68 -104.65 -77.78
CA LEU A 388 177.89 -104.13 -78.40
C LEU A 388 179.06 -105.08 -78.18
N CYS A 389 179.19 -105.80 -77.07
CA CYS A 389 180.18 -106.87 -76.88
C CYS A 389 179.86 -108.05 -77.81
N ALA A 390 178.57 -108.35 -78.01
CA ALA A 390 178.14 -109.35 -78.98
C ALA A 390 178.33 -108.89 -80.44
N VAL A 391 178.21 -107.58 -80.72
CA VAL A 391 178.44 -107.01 -82.07
C VAL A 391 179.92 -106.65 -82.31
N LEU A 392 180.71 -106.46 -81.25
CA LEU A 392 182.17 -106.33 -81.26
C LEU A 392 182.83 -107.71 -81.42
N SER A 393 182.11 -108.79 -81.15
CA SER A 393 182.49 -110.13 -81.62
C SER A 393 182.43 -110.28 -83.15
N THR A 394 181.92 -109.30 -83.92
CA THR A 394 181.72 -109.48 -85.36
C THR A 394 181.97 -108.21 -86.19
N ALA A 395 183.22 -107.76 -86.33
CA ALA A 395 183.58 -106.99 -87.54
C ALA A 395 185.07 -107.09 -87.92
N ALA A 396 185.54 -108.25 -88.38
CA ALA A 396 186.06 -108.57 -89.73
C ALA A 396 186.17 -110.12 -89.87
N ASP A 397 186.64 -110.67 -91.02
CA ASP A 397 187.42 -111.93 -91.05
C ASP A 397 188.64 -111.77 -90.09
N GLN A 398 189.51 -112.76 -89.95
CA GLN A 398 190.89 -112.45 -89.54
C GLN A 398 191.45 -111.42 -90.57
N GLU A 399 191.89 -110.20 -90.31
CA GLU A 399 192.13 -109.45 -89.09
C GLU A 399 191.05 -108.37 -88.91
N ALA A 400 190.30 -108.61 -87.85
CA ALA A 400 189.40 -107.76 -87.08
C ALA A 400 189.49 -106.23 -87.29
N GLY A 401 188.36 -105.58 -87.65
CA GLY A 401 188.02 -104.24 -87.14
C GLY A 401 187.10 -103.27 -87.96
N CYS A 402 186.95 -103.38 -89.30
CA CYS A 402 186.60 -102.29 -90.28
C CYS A 402 185.47 -101.23 -90.00
N SER A 403 184.22 -101.33 -90.48
CA SER A 403 183.26 -100.19 -90.47
C SER A 403 182.69 -99.82 -89.08
N ALA A 404 183.24 -100.47 -88.03
CA ALA A 404 182.94 -100.32 -86.61
C ALA A 404 184.12 -99.70 -85.80
N ALA A 405 185.39 -99.88 -86.20
CA ALA A 405 186.56 -99.32 -85.52
C ALA A 405 186.68 -97.80 -85.71
N ASN A 406 186.29 -97.25 -86.86
CA ASN A 406 186.37 -95.79 -87.07
C ASN A 406 185.34 -95.02 -86.21
N LYS A 407 184.16 -95.60 -85.95
CA LYS A 407 183.24 -95.11 -84.91
C LYS A 407 183.76 -95.42 -83.50
N LEU A 408 184.52 -96.49 -83.26
CA LEU A 408 185.33 -96.68 -82.04
C LEU A 408 186.51 -95.73 -81.96
N GLN A 409 187.04 -95.18 -83.05
CA GLN A 409 188.20 -94.31 -83.08
C GLN A 409 187.75 -92.90 -82.73
N GLU A 410 186.57 -92.48 -83.20
CA GLU A 410 185.88 -91.30 -82.68
C GLU A 410 185.33 -91.52 -81.27
N ILE A 411 184.72 -92.68 -80.94
CA ILE A 411 184.24 -93.00 -79.56
C ILE A 411 185.41 -93.24 -78.59
N LEU A 412 186.60 -93.69 -79.00
CA LEU A 412 187.81 -93.84 -78.16
C LEU A 412 188.54 -92.54 -78.02
N VAL A 413 188.64 -91.69 -79.05
CA VAL A 413 189.20 -90.35 -78.83
C VAL A 413 188.23 -89.54 -77.96
N SER A 414 186.91 -89.68 -78.11
CA SER A 414 185.96 -89.06 -77.20
C SER A 414 185.98 -89.69 -75.81
N LYS A 415 186.10 -91.03 -75.68
CA LYS A 415 186.26 -91.75 -74.41
C LYS A 415 187.63 -91.46 -73.77
N GLN A 416 188.70 -91.26 -74.51
CA GLN A 416 190.04 -90.88 -74.02
C GLN A 416 190.08 -89.39 -73.65
N ASN A 417 189.33 -88.54 -74.35
CA ASN A 417 189.13 -87.14 -73.98
C ASN A 417 188.20 -86.99 -72.76
N THR A 418 187.15 -87.80 -72.64
CA THR A 418 186.29 -87.82 -71.42
C THR A 418 186.96 -88.52 -70.25
N ILE A 419 187.83 -89.53 -70.48
CA ILE A 419 188.72 -90.05 -69.44
C ILE A 419 189.73 -88.97 -69.05
N GLY A 420 190.31 -88.24 -70.01
CA GLY A 420 191.22 -87.13 -69.72
C GLY A 420 190.56 -85.99 -68.95
N SER A 421 189.30 -85.65 -69.27
CA SER A 421 188.55 -84.62 -68.54
C SER A 421 188.08 -85.12 -67.18
N LEU A 422 187.52 -86.33 -67.07
CA LEU A 422 187.11 -86.92 -65.79
C LEU A 422 188.31 -87.23 -64.89
N GLN A 423 189.50 -87.49 -65.45
CA GLN A 423 190.73 -87.62 -64.67
C GLN A 423 191.22 -86.25 -64.16
N GLN A 424 191.00 -85.17 -64.90
CA GLN A 424 191.21 -83.82 -64.38
C GLN A 424 190.14 -83.43 -63.36
N ASP A 425 188.87 -83.78 -63.58
CA ASP A 425 187.76 -83.46 -62.69
C ASP A 425 187.83 -84.27 -61.39
N LEU A 426 188.19 -85.56 -61.45
CA LEU A 426 188.48 -86.38 -60.27
C LEU A 426 189.69 -85.82 -59.52
N ALA A 427 190.75 -85.42 -60.23
CA ALA A 427 191.89 -84.78 -59.59
C ALA A 427 191.50 -83.46 -58.90
N ARG A 428 190.56 -82.68 -59.48
CA ARG A 428 189.99 -81.45 -58.89
C ARG A 428 189.11 -81.74 -57.68
N GLU A 429 188.12 -82.64 -57.79
CA GLU A 429 187.20 -82.96 -56.69
C GLU A 429 187.90 -83.67 -55.53
N CYS A 430 188.86 -84.56 -55.79
CA CYS A 430 189.71 -85.11 -54.73
C CYS A 430 190.50 -84.00 -54.03
N GLN A 431 191.05 -83.03 -54.77
CA GLN A 431 191.71 -81.87 -54.15
C GLN A 431 190.75 -81.02 -53.30
N GLU A 432 189.50 -80.83 -53.71
CA GLU A 432 188.50 -80.08 -52.94
C GLU A 432 188.00 -80.84 -51.70
N TYR A 433 187.66 -82.14 -51.81
CA TYR A 433 187.27 -82.99 -50.68
C TYR A 433 188.37 -83.03 -49.63
N ASP A 434 189.63 -83.21 -50.06
CA ASP A 434 190.77 -83.27 -49.14
C ASP A 434 191.03 -81.91 -48.46
N GLN A 435 190.88 -80.77 -49.14
CA GLN A 435 190.98 -79.44 -48.51
C GLN A 435 189.87 -79.19 -47.47
N LEU A 436 188.67 -79.71 -47.73
CA LEU A 436 187.53 -79.59 -46.82
C LEU A 436 187.70 -80.49 -45.58
N LEU A 437 188.15 -81.73 -45.78
CA LEU A 437 188.50 -82.67 -44.70
C LEU A 437 189.61 -82.10 -43.79
N THR A 438 190.60 -81.37 -44.35
CA THR A 438 191.70 -80.71 -43.59
C THR A 438 191.28 -79.48 -42.77
N THR A 439 190.61 -78.46 -43.33
CA THR A 439 190.14 -77.24 -42.61
C THR A 439 189.31 -77.56 -41.35
N CYS A 440 188.67 -78.74 -41.36
CA CYS A 440 187.83 -79.26 -40.29
C CYS A 440 188.59 -79.98 -39.20
N ALA A 441 189.49 -80.90 -39.56
CA ALA A 441 190.40 -81.46 -38.57
C ALA A 441 191.05 -80.31 -37.76
N GLU A 442 191.40 -79.19 -38.40
CA GLU A 442 191.86 -77.96 -37.75
C GLU A 442 190.81 -77.28 -36.84
N ARG A 443 189.58 -76.98 -37.31
CA ARG A 443 188.51 -76.39 -36.45
C ARG A 443 188.15 -77.25 -35.25
N LEU A 444 188.13 -78.57 -35.44
CA LEU A 444 187.81 -79.52 -34.38
C LEU A 444 188.90 -79.49 -33.32
N SER A 445 190.17 -79.49 -33.74
CA SER A 445 191.26 -79.24 -32.82
C SER A 445 191.14 -77.86 -32.11
N ALA A 446 190.64 -76.80 -32.79
CA ALA A 446 190.43 -75.45 -32.22
C ALA A 446 189.29 -75.35 -31.19
N ARG A 447 188.25 -76.20 -31.27
CA ARG A 447 187.24 -76.37 -30.21
C ARG A 447 187.72 -77.29 -29.07
N GLY A 448 188.97 -77.78 -29.08
CA GLY A 448 189.51 -78.71 -28.07
C GLY A 448 189.01 -80.15 -28.21
N VAL A 449 188.37 -80.43 -29.35
CA VAL A 449 187.73 -81.72 -29.64
C VAL A 449 188.81 -82.65 -30.21
N PRO A 450 189.16 -83.74 -29.49
CA PRO A 450 190.26 -84.63 -29.88
C PRO A 450 189.86 -85.58 -31.02
N LEU A 451 190.83 -85.92 -31.89
CA LEU A 451 190.66 -86.60 -33.19
C LEU A 451 191.18 -88.04 -33.24
N TYR A 452 190.90 -88.85 -32.21
CA TYR A 452 191.36 -90.24 -32.19
C TYR A 452 190.49 -91.17 -33.02
N ASP A 453 189.19 -91.11 -32.79
CA ASP A 453 188.21 -91.85 -33.57
C ASP A 453 187.56 -90.92 -34.56
N PHE A 454 188.41 -90.27 -35.37
CA PHE A 454 187.93 -89.56 -36.53
C PHE A 454 187.64 -90.58 -37.63
N PRO A 455 186.36 -90.85 -37.95
CA PRO A 455 186.00 -92.00 -38.76
C PRO A 455 186.19 -91.75 -40.27
N PHE A 456 186.63 -90.55 -40.68
CA PHE A 456 186.71 -90.10 -42.06
C PHE A 456 188.15 -90.18 -42.59
N ARG A 457 188.30 -90.69 -43.81
CA ARG A 457 189.57 -91.07 -44.42
C ARG A 457 189.86 -90.19 -45.63
N THR A 458 191.13 -89.97 -45.97
CA THR A 458 191.53 -89.15 -47.12
C THR A 458 191.12 -89.80 -48.44
N SER A 459 190.93 -88.99 -49.48
CA SER A 459 190.46 -89.46 -50.81
C SER A 459 191.29 -90.63 -51.36
N GLN A 460 192.61 -90.62 -51.17
CA GLN A 460 193.54 -91.71 -51.51
C GLN A 460 193.26 -93.03 -50.74
N GLN A 461 192.93 -92.94 -49.45
CA GLN A 461 192.67 -94.10 -48.60
C GLN A 461 191.34 -94.80 -48.96
N ILE A 462 190.38 -94.07 -49.54
CA ILE A 462 189.08 -94.59 -50.00
C ILE A 462 189.25 -95.33 -51.34
N LEU A 463 190.00 -94.73 -52.26
CA LEU A 463 190.14 -95.25 -53.63
C LEU A 463 190.96 -96.55 -53.71
N ASN A 464 191.82 -96.83 -52.74
CA ASN A 464 192.65 -98.05 -52.71
C ASN A 464 192.07 -99.19 -51.85
N ALA A 465 190.90 -99.02 -51.24
CA ALA A 465 190.32 -100.02 -50.35
C ALA A 465 189.50 -101.09 -51.12
N PRO A 466 189.59 -102.39 -50.76
CA PRO A 466 188.86 -103.46 -51.44
C PRO A 466 187.35 -103.42 -51.09
N PRO A 467 186.44 -103.84 -52.01
CA PRO A 467 185.02 -103.52 -51.93
C PRO A 467 184.35 -104.26 -50.78
N ALA A 468 183.82 -103.51 -49.81
CA ALA A 468 183.26 -104.05 -48.59
C ALA A 468 182.04 -104.94 -48.90
N LYS A 469 182.26 -106.26 -48.86
CA LYS A 469 181.20 -107.26 -48.73
C LYS A 469 181.02 -107.49 -47.24
N ASN A 470 179.79 -107.27 -46.77
CA ASN A 470 179.30 -107.58 -45.42
C ASN A 470 180.35 -107.57 -44.30
#